data_AF-A0A942LKS8-F1
#
_entry.id   AF-A0A942LKS8-F1
#
_cell.length_a   1.000
_cell.length_b   1.000
_cell.length_c   1.000
_cell.angle_alpha   90.00
_cell.angle_beta   90.00
_cell.angle_gamma   90.00
#
_symmetry.space_group_name_H-M   'P 1'
#
loop_
_entity.id
_entity.type
_entity.pdbx_description
1 polymer ?
#
loop_
_entity_poly.entity_id
_entity_poly.type
_entity_poly.pdbx_seq_one_letter_code
_entity_poly.pdbx_strand_id
1 'polypeptide(L)'
;MNSLGIYFAGFKHPNAIEDNSKKQKYEIFKTLFDETIKVDYNDGPIEKLELLIEKYISENKKIYLLGFSIGSIKSLYLHFKYDIPILLINPSFFPEITLQAYLSQSEIYYIINLKIKFSI
;
A
#
# COMPACT_ATOMS: atom_id res chain seq x y z
N MET A 1 19.97 1.50 10.63
CA MET A 1 19.44 2.79 11.09
C MET A 1 17.98 2.60 11.48
N ASN A 2 17.64 1.85 12.55
CA ASN A 2 16.30 1.26 12.84
C ASN A 2 15.10 1.76 11.98
N SER A 3 15.06 1.33 10.72
CA SER A 3 14.17 1.86 9.69
C SER A 3 13.38 0.75 9.01
N LEU A 4 12.10 1.02 8.78
CA LEU A 4 11.14 0.13 8.17
C LEU A 4 10.58 0.76 6.89
N GLY A 5 10.76 0.10 5.75
CA GLY A 5 10.05 0.41 4.52
C GLY A 5 8.80 -0.44 4.37
N ILE A 6 7.65 0.15 4.06
CA ILE A 6 6.43 -0.59 3.72
C ILE A 6 6.08 -0.31 2.26
N TYR A 7 6.20 -1.34 1.42
CA TYR A 7 5.92 -1.29 -0.01
C TYR A 7 4.51 -1.78 -0.31
N PHE A 8 3.65 -0.91 -0.81
CA PHE A 8 2.29 -1.23 -1.24
C PHE A 8 2.26 -1.47 -2.75
N ALA A 9 2.06 -2.72 -3.13
CA ALA A 9 2.08 -3.16 -4.52
C ALA A 9 0.85 -2.71 -5.30
N GLY A 10 1.04 -2.58 -6.60
CA GLY A 10 -0.04 -2.33 -7.55
C GLY A 10 -0.85 -3.58 -7.89
N PHE A 11 -1.91 -3.40 -8.69
CA PHE A 11 -2.73 -4.50 -9.17
C PHE A 11 -1.90 -5.41 -10.08
N LYS A 12 -1.99 -6.73 -9.86
CA LYS A 12 -1.41 -7.75 -10.73
C LYS A 12 -2.53 -8.31 -11.59
N HIS A 13 -2.56 -7.92 -12.87
CA HIS A 13 -3.51 -8.47 -13.82
C HIS A 13 -3.37 -10.01 -13.85
N PRO A 14 -4.47 -10.78 -13.85
CA PRO A 14 -4.43 -12.25 -13.77
C PRO A 14 -3.56 -12.88 -14.87
N ASN A 15 -3.61 -12.28 -16.07
CA ASN A 15 -2.82 -12.70 -17.24
C ASN A 15 -1.54 -11.88 -17.44
N ALA A 16 -1.08 -11.14 -16.44
CA ALA A 16 0.17 -10.39 -16.55
C ALA A 16 1.34 -11.38 -16.74
N ILE A 17 2.03 -11.27 -17.87
CA ILE A 17 3.39 -11.81 -17.99
C ILE A 17 4.24 -11.09 -16.94
N GLU A 18 5.02 -11.86 -16.19
CA GLU A 18 5.85 -11.31 -15.13
C GLU A 18 6.86 -10.32 -15.72
N ASP A 19 6.64 -9.04 -15.46
CA ASP A 19 7.51 -7.96 -15.88
C ASP A 19 8.61 -7.75 -14.83
N ASN A 20 9.87 -7.94 -15.25
CA ASN A 20 11.05 -7.73 -14.43
C ASN A 20 11.11 -6.32 -13.81
N SER A 21 10.48 -5.31 -14.43
CA SER A 21 10.47 -3.94 -13.92
C SER A 21 9.78 -3.82 -12.55
N LYS A 22 8.69 -4.57 -12.31
CA LYS A 22 7.95 -4.56 -11.03
C LYS A 22 8.77 -5.21 -9.92
N LYS A 23 9.47 -6.30 -10.25
CA LYS A 23 10.37 -7.00 -9.34
C LYS A 23 11.55 -6.10 -8.95
N GLN A 24 12.17 -5.44 -9.93
CA GLN A 24 13.29 -4.53 -9.70
C GLN A 24 12.93 -3.37 -8.75
N LYS A 25 11.73 -2.78 -8.85
CA LYS A 25 11.30 -1.69 -7.94
C LYS A 25 11.28 -2.12 -6.49
N TYR A 26 10.70 -3.29 -6.18
CA TYR A 26 10.67 -3.80 -4.82
C TYR A 26 12.07 -4.15 -4.31
N GLU A 27 12.89 -4.80 -5.14
CA GLU A 27 14.26 -5.13 -4.76
C GLU A 27 15.09 -3.88 -4.45
N ILE A 28 15.00 -2.82 -5.27
CA ILE A 28 15.65 -1.53 -4.99
C ILE A 28 15.10 -0.90 -3.70
N PHE A 29 13.78 -0.91 -3.51
CA PHE A 29 13.18 -0.33 -2.31
C PHE A 29 13.68 -1.02 -1.04
N LYS A 30 13.78 -2.35 -1.07
CA LYS A 30 14.26 -3.16 0.05
C LYS A 30 15.68 -2.81 0.50
N THR A 31 16.56 -2.36 -0.42
CA THR A 31 17.93 -1.99 -0.06
C THR A 31 18.04 -0.66 0.69
N LEU A 32 16.95 0.11 0.78
CA LEU A 32 16.95 1.44 1.41
C LEU A 32 16.69 1.41 2.93
N PHE A 33 16.24 0.27 3.46
CA PHE A 33 15.78 0.15 4.85
C PHE A 33 16.37 -1.10 5.52
N ASP A 34 16.42 -1.09 6.86
CA ASP A 34 16.91 -2.25 7.60
C ASP A 34 15.90 -3.42 7.55
N GLU A 35 14.61 -3.09 7.57
CA GLU A 35 13.50 -4.02 7.42
C GLU A 35 12.56 -3.53 6.31
N THR A 36 11.97 -4.45 5.56
CA THR A 36 10.98 -4.11 4.54
C THR A 36 9.82 -5.09 4.57
N ILE A 37 8.62 -4.54 4.51
CA ILE A 37 7.37 -5.29 4.41
C ILE A 37 6.75 -4.99 3.06
N LYS A 38 6.35 -6.04 2.35
CA LYS A 38 5.56 -5.94 1.14
C LYS A 38 4.09 -6.18 1.48
N VAL A 39 3.23 -5.31 0.99
CA VAL A 39 1.78 -5.36 1.13
C VAL A 39 1.19 -5.43 -0.28
N ASP A 40 0.50 -6.52 -0.60
CA ASP A 40 -0.24 -6.65 -1.85
C ASP A 40 -1.58 -5.89 -1.80
N TYR A 41 -2.13 -5.56 -2.98
CA TYR A 41 -3.31 -4.70 -3.07
C TYR A 41 -4.54 -5.26 -2.33
N ASN A 42 -4.63 -6.58 -2.22
CA ASN A 42 -5.70 -7.32 -1.55
C ASN A 42 -5.32 -7.80 -0.14
N ASP A 43 -4.16 -7.39 0.40
CA ASP A 43 -3.74 -7.78 1.75
C ASP A 43 -4.63 -7.13 2.80
N GLY A 44 -5.67 -7.86 3.16
CA GLY A 44 -6.49 -7.68 4.35
C GLY A 44 -7.18 -6.31 4.51
N PRO A 45 -7.96 -6.19 5.60
CA PRO A 45 -8.56 -4.93 6.00
C PRO A 45 -7.48 -3.99 6.58
N ILE A 46 -7.67 -2.67 6.44
CA ILE A 46 -6.67 -1.65 6.80
C ILE A 46 -6.26 -1.71 8.28
N GLU A 47 -7.14 -2.20 9.15
CA GLU A 47 -6.98 -2.44 10.58
C GLU A 47 -5.71 -3.23 10.91
N LYS A 48 -5.39 -4.25 10.10
CA LYS A 48 -4.20 -5.07 10.34
C LYS A 48 -2.92 -4.26 10.12
N LEU A 49 -2.94 -3.35 9.15
CA LEU A 49 -1.82 -2.46 8.86
C LEU A 49 -1.68 -1.35 9.90
N GLU A 50 -2.81 -0.85 10.43
CA GLU A 50 -2.85 0.09 11.54
C GLU A 50 -2.18 -0.48 12.80
N LEU A 51 -2.59 -1.67 13.22
CA LEU A 51 -2.00 -2.36 14.38
C LEU A 51 -0.50 -2.60 14.20
N LEU A 52 -0.08 -2.94 12.98
CA LEU A 52 1.33 -3.15 12.65
C LEU A 52 2.12 -1.84 12.75
N ILE A 53 1.61 -0.75 12.20
CA ILE A 53 2.23 0.57 12.27
C ILE A 53 2.32 1.05 13.72
N GLU A 54 1.23 0.93 14.49
CA GLU A 54 1.18 1.34 15.90
C GLU A 54 2.22 0.58 16.74
N LYS A 55 2.37 -0.73 16.50
CA LYS A 55 3.44 -1.52 17.12
C LYS A 55 4.82 -0.94 16.79
N TYR A 56 5.14 -0.71 15.52
CA TYR A 56 6.47 -0.22 15.14
C TYR A 56 6.74 1.22 15.59
N ILE A 57 5.72 2.08 15.66
CA ILE A 57 5.82 3.41 16.27
C ILE A 57 6.17 3.27 17.76
N SER A 58 5.51 2.36 18.49
CA SER A 58 5.81 2.11 19.91
C SER A 58 7.23 1.58 20.15
N GLU A 59 7.81 0.91 19.15
CA GLU A 59 9.20 0.44 19.13
C GLU A 59 10.21 1.52 18.67
N ASN A 60 9.77 2.77 18.49
CA ASN A 60 10.56 3.89 17.97
C ASN A 60 11.24 3.59 16.61
N LYS A 61 10.60 2.79 15.74
CA LYS A 61 11.09 2.58 14.37
C LYS A 61 10.74 3.76 13.48
N LYS A 62 11.66 4.13 12.60
CA LYS A 62 11.38 5.11 11.53
C LYS A 62 10.70 4.40 10.36
N ILE A 63 9.44 4.73 10.11
CA ILE A 63 8.63 4.09 9.07
C ILE A 63 8.62 4.97 7.82
N TYR A 64 8.66 4.34 6.65
CA TYR A 64 8.53 4.98 5.33
C TYR A 64 7.60 4.16 4.45
N LEU A 65 6.70 4.83 3.73
CA LEU A 65 5.73 4.18 2.87
C LEU A 65 6.12 4.37 1.39
N LEU A 66 5.88 3.35 0.57
CA LEU A 66 5.89 3.48 -0.88
C LEU A 66 4.58 2.92 -1.45
N GLY A 67 3.82 3.76 -2.14
CA GLY A 67 2.59 3.38 -2.83
C GLY A 67 2.76 3.33 -4.34
N PHE A 68 2.53 2.17 -4.96
CA PHE A 68 2.53 2.02 -6.42
C PHE A 68 1.12 1.73 -6.95
N SER A 69 0.62 2.53 -7.91
CA SER A 69 -0.71 2.35 -8.50
C SER A 69 -1.79 2.23 -7.41
N ILE A 70 -2.63 1.18 -7.40
CA ILE A 70 -3.65 0.96 -6.36
C ILE A 70 -3.08 0.92 -4.92
N GLY A 71 -1.80 0.57 -4.75
CA GLY A 71 -1.12 0.63 -3.45
C GLY A 71 -1.07 2.04 -2.85
N SER A 72 -1.30 3.09 -3.66
CA SER A 72 -1.41 4.47 -3.17
C SER A 72 -2.60 4.67 -2.24
N ILE A 73 -3.69 3.90 -2.37
CA ILE A 73 -4.91 4.10 -1.57
C ILE A 73 -4.65 3.86 -0.08
N LYS A 74 -4.17 2.66 0.26
CA LYS A 74 -3.84 2.31 1.66
C LYS A 74 -2.68 3.13 2.20
N SER A 75 -1.63 3.35 1.41
CA SER A 75 -0.46 4.11 1.86
C SER A 75 -0.76 5.59 2.09
N LEU A 76 -1.58 6.22 1.26
CA LEU A 76 -2.00 7.61 1.45
C LEU A 76 -2.88 7.78 2.70
N TYR A 77 -3.79 6.84 2.95
CA TYR A 77 -4.55 6.80 4.20
C TYR A 77 -3.64 6.75 5.44
N LEU A 78 -2.64 5.86 5.43
CA LEU A 78 -1.70 5.71 6.54
C LEU A 78 -0.79 6.93 6.71
N HIS A 79 -0.37 7.54 5.60
CA HIS A 79 0.37 8.81 5.62
C HIS A 79 -0.41 9.87 6.38
N PHE A 80 -1.68 10.12 6.01
CA PHE A 80 -2.48 11.15 6.67
C PHE A 80 -2.83 10.81 8.13
N LYS A 81 -3.04 9.53 8.45
CA LYS A 81 -3.42 9.12 9.80
C LYS A 81 -2.26 9.20 10.80
N TYR A 82 -1.04 8.84 10.38
CA TYR A 82 0.12 8.67 11.27
C TYR A 82 1.27 9.64 10.99
N ASP A 83 1.11 10.57 10.03
CA ASP A 83 2.15 11.52 9.60
C ASP A 83 3.46 10.82 9.15
N ILE A 84 3.33 9.72 8.40
CA ILE A 84 4.47 8.91 7.95
C ILE A 84 4.91 9.36 6.55
N PRO A 85 6.21 9.62 6.29
CA PRO A 85 6.70 9.96 4.97
C PRO A 85 6.33 8.92 3.91
N ILE A 86 5.93 9.40 2.73
CA ILE A 86 5.47 8.55 1.63
C ILE A 86 6.09 8.94 0.28
N LEU A 87 6.44 7.93 -0.51
CA LEU A 87 6.73 8.05 -1.94
C LEU A 87 5.60 7.41 -2.75
N LEU A 88 4.99 8.17 -3.66
CA LEU A 88 3.98 7.66 -4.58
C LEU A 88 4.57 7.52 -5.99
N ILE A 89 4.35 6.36 -6.61
CA ILE A 89 4.75 6.09 -8.00
C ILE A 89 3.50 5.73 -8.79
N ASN A 90 3.12 6.60 -9.73
CA ASN A 90 1.91 6.48 -10.56
C ASN A 90 0.67 6.10 -9.72
N PRO A 91 0.29 6.91 -8.71
CA PRO A 91 -0.81 6.59 -7.80
C PRO A 91 -2.15 6.45 -8.54
N SER A 92 -3.01 5.55 -8.05
CA SER A 92 -4.41 5.47 -8.50
C SER A 92 -5.30 6.26 -7.56
N PHE A 93 -5.86 7.38 -8.04
CA PHE A 93 -6.77 8.21 -7.26
C PHE A 93 -8.25 7.82 -7.43
N PHE A 94 -8.58 7.16 -8.55
CA PHE A 94 -9.93 6.70 -8.89
C PHE A 94 -9.90 5.20 -9.22
N PRO A 95 -9.57 4.36 -8.24
CA PRO A 95 -9.32 2.93 -8.46
C PRO A 95 -10.54 2.20 -9.00
N GLU A 96 -11.75 2.61 -8.61
CA GLU A 96 -13.02 2.07 -9.10
C GLU A 96 -13.15 2.14 -10.63
N ILE A 97 -12.69 3.22 -11.25
CA ILE A 97 -12.75 3.41 -12.71
C ILE A 97 -11.83 2.42 -13.42
N THR A 98 -10.65 2.17 -12.85
CA THR A 98 -9.62 1.32 -13.47
C THR A 98 -9.79 -0.16 -13.17
N LEU A 99 -10.35 -0.51 -12.00
CA LEU A 99 -10.50 -1.89 -11.55
C LEU A 99 -11.81 -2.54 -12.00
N GLN A 100 -12.86 -1.77 -12.33
CA GLN A 100 -14.14 -2.31 -12.82
C GLN A 100 -14.01 -3.15 -14.11
N ALA A 101 -12.93 -2.98 -14.86
CA ALA A 101 -12.63 -3.79 -16.03
C ALA A 101 -12.16 -5.22 -15.69
N TYR A 102 -11.77 -5.47 -14.43
CA TYR A 102 -11.09 -6.69 -14.01
C TYR A 102 -11.69 -7.34 -12.76
N LEU A 103 -12.38 -6.57 -11.91
CA LEU A 103 -12.90 -7.01 -10.62
C LEU A 103 -14.38 -6.65 -10.49
N SER A 104 -15.10 -7.44 -9.69
CA SER A 104 -16.47 -7.11 -9.28
C SER A 104 -16.51 -5.92 -8.33
N GLN A 105 -17.68 -5.29 -8.22
CA GLN A 105 -17.86 -4.14 -7.34
C GLN A 105 -17.61 -4.46 -5.86
N SER A 106 -17.92 -5.69 -5.42
CA SER A 106 -17.64 -6.14 -4.06
C SER A 106 -16.14 -6.31 -3.78
N GLU A 107 -15.37 -6.82 -4.75
CA GLU A 107 -13.90 -6.91 -4.65
C GLU A 107 -13.25 -5.52 -4.62
N ILE A 108 -13.71 -4.60 -5.49
CA ILE A 108 -13.25 -3.21 -5.48
C ILE A 108 -13.54 -2.59 -4.12
N TYR A 109 -14.77 -2.73 -3.62
CA TYR A 109 -15.15 -2.21 -2.30
C TYR A 109 -14.26 -2.78 -1.20
N TYR A 110 -13.98 -4.08 -1.21
CA TYR A 110 -13.08 -4.70 -0.24
C TYR A 110 -11.66 -4.10 -0.28
N ILE A 111 -11.14 -3.78 -1.47
CA ILE A 111 -9.80 -3.18 -1.64
C ILE A 111 -9.75 -1.74 -1.14
N ILE A 112 -10.80 -0.95 -1.41
CA ILE A 112 -10.82 0.50 -1.15
C ILE A 112 -11.54 0.91 0.13
N ASN A 113 -12.16 -0.04 0.85
CA ASN A 113 -12.87 0.25 2.09
C ASN A 113 -11.88 0.59 3.21
N LEU A 114 -11.56 1.87 3.29
CA LEU A 114 -10.67 2.49 4.26
C LEU A 114 -11.46 3.09 5.43
N LYS A 115 -12.23 2.30 6.18
CA LYS A 115 -13.02 2.78 7.36
C LYS A 115 -13.75 4.12 7.13
N ILE A 116 -14.20 4.44 5.92
CA ILE A 116 -14.76 5.77 5.67
C ILE A 116 -16.21 5.79 6.17
N LYS A 117 -16.39 6.13 7.45
CA LYS A 117 -17.62 6.77 7.92
C LYS A 117 -17.51 8.24 7.56
N PHE A 118 -18.02 8.65 6.39
CA PHE A 118 -18.37 10.04 6.20
C PHE A 118 -19.54 10.34 7.14
N SER A 119 -19.27 11.00 8.26
CA SER A 119 -20.29 11.82 8.92
C SER A 119 -20.35 13.12 8.13
N ILE A 120 -21.35 13.21 7.24
CA ILE A 120 -21.80 14.49 6.68
C ILE A 120 -22.68 15.16 7.72
#